data_AF-A0A8H4UXG0-F1
#
_entry.id   AF-A0A8H4UXG0-F1
#
_cell.length_a   1.000
_cell.length_b   1.000
_cell.length_c   1.000
_cell.angle_alpha   90.00
_cell.angle_beta   90.00
_cell.angle_gamma   90.00
#
_symmetry.space_group_name_H-M   'P 1'
#
loop_
_entity.id
_entity.type
_entity.pdbx_description
1 polymer ?
#
loop_
_entity_poly.entity_id
_entity_poly.type
_entity_poly.pdbx_seq_one_letter_code
_entity_poly.pdbx_strand_id
1 'polypeptide(L)'
;THPEDEIILLHNPEAENKVGDNSSKLYDLLRHPEPMDHDHVLTQIQSGNSPQAIQKEEEQTYWINVQQLIKDIGLSAGATSLIVNGRVVGPLPSSVEFTEADFELLFSYETSQRLGPLSAALKDLDIETKVEGPLNFAKLTSLVMLSSDPPEGVFEQRSKYRVNVWKRWNSTHSAIDASTNTKDASINIAAAVDPTSEMSQKWLPILKTLSKLAGNFLSRGSIDMFWSLSQNLTRAELWNVRKRRLRVCLKMHY
;
A
#
# COMPACT_ATOMS: atom_id res chain seq x y z
N THR A 1 -8.38 -27.30 -2.61
CA THR A 1 -8.09 -26.28 -1.57
C THR A 1 -6.63 -26.33 -1.17
N HIS A 2 -5.95 -25.18 -1.16
CA HIS A 2 -4.54 -25.12 -0.75
C HIS A 2 -4.48 -25.02 0.79
N PRO A 3 -3.65 -25.83 1.48
CA PRO A 3 -3.58 -25.86 2.95
C PRO A 3 -2.97 -24.60 3.58
N GLU A 4 -2.52 -23.65 2.77
CA GLU A 4 -1.85 -22.41 3.16
C GLU A 4 -2.82 -21.21 3.21
N ASP A 5 -4.09 -21.40 2.81
CA ASP A 5 -5.06 -20.31 2.64
C ASP A 5 -6.02 -20.21 3.85
N GLU A 6 -6.18 -19.00 4.37
CA GLU A 6 -7.14 -18.67 5.44
C GLU A 6 -8.37 -17.98 4.84
N ILE A 7 -9.56 -18.57 5.02
CA ILE A 7 -10.82 -18.03 4.51
C ILE A 7 -11.67 -17.53 5.67
N ILE A 8 -12.05 -16.26 5.62
CA ILE A 8 -12.94 -15.63 6.60
C ILE A 8 -14.24 -15.26 5.89
N LEU A 9 -15.34 -15.83 6.38
CA LEU A 9 -16.69 -15.54 5.89
C LEU A 9 -17.30 -14.40 6.69
N LEU A 10 -17.83 -13.39 6.00
CA LEU A 10 -18.52 -12.25 6.61
C LEU A 10 -19.93 -12.13 6.06
N HIS A 11 -20.89 -11.87 6.94
CA HIS A 11 -22.28 -11.68 6.58
C HIS A 11 -22.57 -10.20 6.27
N ASN A 12 -23.20 -9.94 5.12
CA ASN A 12 -23.60 -8.62 4.67
C ASN A 12 -25.11 -8.57 4.32
N PRO A 13 -26.02 -8.34 5.28
CA PRO A 13 -27.46 -8.29 5.01
C PRO A 13 -27.88 -7.04 4.23
N GLU A 14 -28.95 -7.14 3.45
CA GLU A 14 -29.61 -5.99 2.78
C GLU A 14 -30.31 -5.03 3.76
N ALA A 15 -30.69 -5.51 4.95
CA ALA A 15 -31.39 -4.73 5.96
C ALA A 15 -30.70 -4.85 7.33
N GLU A 16 -30.57 -3.73 8.04
CA GLU A 16 -29.79 -3.60 9.30
C GLU A 16 -30.25 -4.51 10.46
N ASN A 17 -31.35 -5.27 10.33
CA ASN A 17 -31.99 -5.98 11.45
C ASN A 17 -32.34 -7.46 11.20
N LYS A 18 -31.88 -8.10 10.13
CA LYS A 18 -32.14 -9.55 9.91
C LYS A 18 -30.90 -10.39 10.20
N VAL A 19 -30.58 -10.52 11.48
CA VAL A 19 -29.72 -11.61 11.98
C VAL A 19 -30.56 -12.90 11.85
N GLY A 20 -30.29 -13.67 10.80
CA GLY A 20 -30.98 -14.94 10.52
C GLY A 20 -30.29 -16.12 11.22
N ASP A 21 -30.94 -17.29 11.27
CA ASP A 21 -30.35 -18.48 11.91
C ASP A 21 -28.96 -18.86 11.34
N ASN A 22 -28.69 -18.53 10.08
CA ASN A 22 -27.40 -18.79 9.44
C ASN A 22 -26.30 -17.81 9.87
N SER A 23 -26.63 -16.56 10.23
CA SER A 23 -25.63 -15.61 10.74
C SER A 23 -25.19 -15.99 12.15
N SER A 24 -26.11 -16.54 12.97
CA SER A 24 -25.77 -17.00 14.32
C SER A 24 -24.83 -18.21 14.30
N LYS A 25 -25.08 -19.18 13.40
CA LYS A 25 -24.15 -20.30 13.19
C LYS A 25 -22.78 -19.83 12.68
N LEU A 26 -22.77 -18.85 11.78
CA LEU A 26 -21.51 -18.31 11.24
C LEU A 26 -20.72 -17.60 12.34
N TYR A 27 -21.40 -16.88 13.23
CA TYR A 27 -20.78 -16.26 14.40
C TYR A 27 -20.17 -17.31 15.35
N ASP A 28 -20.89 -18.39 15.64
CA ASP A 28 -20.37 -19.49 16.46
C ASP A 28 -19.13 -20.14 15.83
N LEU A 29 -19.15 -20.35 14.51
CA LEU A 29 -18.00 -20.89 13.76
C LEU A 29 -16.76 -19.98 13.87
N LEU A 30 -16.93 -18.67 13.76
CA LEU A 30 -15.83 -17.70 13.85
C LEU A 30 -15.21 -17.58 15.25
N ARG A 31 -15.91 -18.05 16.30
CA ARG A 31 -15.42 -18.01 17.68
C ARG A 31 -14.46 -19.17 18.01
N HIS A 32 -14.45 -20.22 17.18
CA HIS A 32 -13.55 -21.34 17.37
C HIS A 32 -12.12 -20.95 16.94
N PRO A 33 -11.12 -21.10 17.83
CA PRO A 33 -9.74 -20.66 17.56
C PRO A 33 -8.96 -21.59 16.62
N GLU A 34 -9.48 -22.78 16.33
CA GLU A 34 -8.82 -23.77 15.49
C GLU A 34 -9.30 -23.63 14.03
N PRO A 35 -8.38 -23.72 13.04
CA PRO A 35 -8.75 -23.75 11.63
C PRO A 35 -9.66 -24.95 11.37
N MET A 36 -10.90 -24.67 10.98
CA MET A 36 -11.90 -25.70 10.72
C MET A 36 -11.85 -26.17 9.27
N ASP A 37 -12.01 -27.48 9.10
CA ASP A 37 -12.12 -28.10 7.78
C ASP A 37 -13.40 -27.64 7.07
N HIS A 38 -13.31 -27.47 5.75
CA HIS A 38 -14.35 -26.87 4.93
C HIS A 38 -15.64 -27.72 4.94
N ASP A 39 -15.49 -29.03 4.96
CA ASP A 39 -16.60 -29.99 5.04
C ASP A 39 -17.35 -29.88 6.38
N HIS A 40 -16.62 -29.57 7.46
CA HIS A 40 -17.18 -29.33 8.78
C HIS A 40 -17.98 -28.02 8.84
N VAL A 41 -17.53 -26.97 8.14
CA VAL A 41 -18.23 -25.69 8.04
C VAL A 41 -19.55 -25.85 7.27
N LEU A 42 -19.51 -26.53 6.11
CA LEU A 42 -20.70 -26.73 5.28
C LEU A 42 -21.77 -27.55 6.00
N THR A 43 -21.37 -28.61 6.70
CA THR A 43 -22.28 -29.46 7.48
C THR A 43 -22.91 -28.71 8.66
N GLN A 44 -22.15 -27.86 9.36
CA GLN A 44 -22.68 -27.02 10.44
C GLN A 44 -23.71 -26.00 9.94
N ILE A 45 -23.43 -25.31 8.83
CA ILE A 45 -24.37 -24.33 8.24
C ILE A 45 -25.68 -25.01 7.83
N GLN A 46 -25.59 -26.21 7.25
CA GLN A 46 -26.76 -27.00 6.83
C GLN A 46 -27.53 -27.63 8.00
N SER A 47 -26.89 -27.85 9.15
CA SER A 47 -27.53 -28.42 10.33
C SER A 47 -28.52 -27.43 10.96
N GLY A 48 -29.78 -27.81 11.16
CA GLY A 48 -30.88 -26.94 11.58
C GLY A 48 -30.91 -26.51 13.05
N ASN A 49 -29.79 -26.57 13.77
CA ASN A 49 -29.76 -26.25 15.20
C ASN A 49 -29.57 -24.73 15.40
N SER A 50 -30.51 -24.10 16.14
CA SER A 50 -30.48 -22.67 16.45
C SER A 50 -29.75 -22.41 17.79
N PRO A 51 -28.85 -21.42 17.89
CA PRO A 51 -28.12 -21.12 19.12
C PRO A 51 -28.99 -20.52 20.25
N GLN A 52 -28.48 -20.55 21.48
CA GLN A 52 -29.23 -20.18 22.69
C GLN A 52 -29.34 -18.64 22.90
N ALA A 53 -30.45 -18.19 23.51
CA ALA A 53 -30.85 -16.78 23.62
C ALA A 53 -29.84 -15.80 24.26
N ILE A 54 -28.87 -16.26 25.05
CA ILE A 54 -27.85 -15.42 25.71
C ILE A 54 -26.79 -14.93 24.70
N GLN A 55 -26.60 -15.62 23.59
CA GLN A 55 -25.58 -15.34 22.57
C GLN A 55 -25.98 -14.21 21.61
N LYS A 56 -27.25 -13.78 21.65
CA LYS A 56 -27.85 -12.90 20.65
C LYS A 56 -27.39 -11.44 20.75
N GLU A 57 -27.03 -10.95 21.94
CA GLU A 57 -26.62 -9.56 22.15
C GLU A 57 -25.14 -9.31 21.76
N GLU A 58 -24.24 -10.24 22.10
CA GLU A 58 -22.85 -10.21 21.62
C GLU A 58 -22.79 -10.35 20.10
N GLU A 59 -23.58 -11.27 19.53
CA GLU A 59 -23.70 -11.48 18.09
C GLU A 59 -24.19 -10.20 17.37
N GLN A 60 -25.24 -9.56 17.88
CA GLN A 60 -25.76 -8.32 17.31
C GLN A 60 -24.69 -7.23 17.27
N THR A 61 -23.94 -7.06 18.36
CA THR A 61 -22.86 -6.08 18.44
C THR A 61 -21.75 -6.40 17.44
N TYR A 62 -21.39 -7.67 17.28
CA TYR A 62 -20.41 -8.13 16.29
C TYR A 62 -20.84 -7.78 14.87
N TRP A 63 -22.08 -8.11 14.48
CA TRP A 63 -22.59 -7.82 13.14
C TRP A 63 -22.72 -6.33 12.85
N ILE A 64 -23.05 -5.51 13.84
CA ILE A 64 -23.05 -4.03 13.70
C ILE A 64 -21.63 -3.52 13.37
N ASN A 65 -20.60 -4.02 14.06
CA ASN A 65 -19.22 -3.65 13.78
C ASN A 65 -18.77 -4.12 12.39
N VAL A 66 -19.15 -5.33 11.98
CA VAL A 66 -18.88 -5.86 10.64
C VAL A 66 -19.56 -5.01 9.56
N GLN A 67 -20.79 -4.56 9.80
CA GLN A 67 -21.50 -3.66 8.89
C GLN A 67 -20.79 -2.30 8.72
N GLN A 68 -20.25 -1.75 9.80
CA GLN A 68 -19.42 -0.55 9.71
C GLN A 68 -18.15 -0.79 8.89
N LEU A 69 -17.48 -1.92 9.12
CA LEU A 69 -16.31 -2.31 8.33
C LEU A 69 -16.62 -2.47 6.84
N ILE A 70 -17.75 -3.10 6.49
CA ILE A 70 -18.19 -3.27 5.09
C ILE A 70 -18.43 -1.91 4.42
N LYS A 71 -19.05 -0.96 5.15
CA LYS A 71 -19.24 0.42 4.68
C LYS A 71 -17.89 1.11 4.46
N ASP A 72 -16.93 0.94 5.37
CA ASP A 72 -15.59 1.53 5.26
C ASP A 72 -14.78 0.96 4.08
N ILE A 73 -14.99 -0.31 3.73
CA ILE A 73 -14.40 -0.96 2.55
C ILE A 73 -15.07 -0.49 1.24
N GLY A 74 -16.21 0.20 1.32
CA GLY A 74 -16.92 0.76 0.17
C GLY A 74 -17.89 -0.22 -0.50
N LEU A 75 -18.31 -1.27 0.20
CA LEU A 75 -19.30 -2.23 -0.29
C LEU A 75 -20.71 -1.80 0.14
N SER A 76 -21.69 -2.00 -0.75
CA SER A 76 -23.11 -1.76 -0.44
C SER A 76 -23.69 -2.89 0.40
N ALA A 77 -24.69 -2.57 1.24
CA ALA A 77 -25.45 -3.58 1.96
C ALA A 77 -26.07 -4.60 0.99
N GLY A 78 -26.03 -5.88 1.35
CA GLY A 78 -26.55 -6.98 0.52
C GLY A 78 -25.69 -7.40 -0.67
N ALA A 79 -24.61 -6.69 -0.98
CA ALA A 79 -23.71 -7.10 -2.05
C ALA A 79 -22.84 -8.29 -1.62
N THR A 80 -22.74 -9.28 -2.51
CA THR A 80 -21.76 -10.36 -2.40
C THR A 80 -20.46 -9.91 -3.05
N SER A 81 -19.35 -10.05 -2.34
CA SER A 81 -18.02 -9.69 -2.84
C SER A 81 -16.98 -10.57 -2.19
N LEU A 82 -15.86 -10.77 -2.89
CA LEU A 82 -14.72 -11.54 -2.42
C LEU A 82 -13.56 -10.57 -2.18
N ILE A 83 -12.82 -10.76 -1.09
CA ILE A 83 -11.62 -9.96 -0.80
C ILE A 83 -10.43 -10.91 -0.74
N VAL A 84 -9.45 -10.71 -1.63
CA VAL A 84 -8.22 -11.52 -1.70
C VAL A 84 -7.03 -10.62 -1.46
N ASN A 85 -6.29 -10.82 -0.36
CA ASN A 85 -5.07 -10.06 -0.02
C ASN A 85 -5.23 -8.53 -0.20
N GLY A 86 -6.36 -8.00 0.30
CA GLY A 86 -6.72 -6.58 0.23
C GLY A 86 -7.32 -6.10 -1.10
N ARG A 87 -7.45 -6.96 -2.12
CA ARG A 87 -8.18 -6.65 -3.36
C ARG A 87 -9.64 -7.05 -3.24
N VAL A 88 -10.52 -6.09 -3.49
CA VAL A 88 -11.97 -6.33 -3.56
C VAL A 88 -12.33 -6.79 -4.98
N VAL A 89 -13.03 -7.92 -5.07
CA VAL A 89 -13.61 -8.49 -6.29
C VAL A 89 -15.13 -8.48 -6.11
N GLY A 90 -15.81 -7.58 -6.80
CA GLY A 90 -17.26 -7.43 -6.72
C GLY A 90 -17.72 -5.99 -6.95
N PRO A 91 -19.03 -5.71 -6.82
CA PRO A 91 -20.08 -6.63 -6.38
C PRO A 91 -20.42 -7.69 -7.42
N LEU A 92 -20.51 -8.96 -7.00
CA LEU A 92 -20.90 -10.07 -7.86
C LEU A 92 -22.42 -10.03 -8.08
N PRO A 93 -22.90 -9.98 -9.33
CA PRO A 93 -24.33 -10.03 -9.60
C PRO A 93 -24.87 -11.42 -9.23
N SER A 94 -26.09 -11.47 -8.71
CA SER A 94 -26.75 -12.72 -8.33
C SER A 94 -26.97 -13.72 -9.48
N SER A 95 -26.80 -13.27 -10.73
CA SER A 95 -26.87 -14.09 -11.94
C SER A 95 -25.57 -14.83 -12.28
N VAL A 96 -24.45 -14.47 -11.65
CA VAL A 96 -23.15 -15.08 -11.92
C VAL A 96 -22.79 -15.99 -10.75
N GLU A 97 -22.70 -17.28 -11.04
CA GLU A 97 -22.17 -18.26 -10.09
C GLU A 97 -20.64 -18.17 -10.13
N PHE A 98 -20.03 -17.91 -8.99
CA PHE A 98 -18.58 -17.91 -8.83
C PHE A 98 -18.15 -19.34 -8.48
N THR A 99 -17.47 -20.01 -9.41
CA THR A 99 -17.13 -21.43 -9.32
C THR A 99 -15.74 -21.67 -8.73
N GLU A 100 -15.41 -22.91 -8.39
CA GLU A 100 -14.06 -23.28 -7.92
C GLU A 100 -12.98 -22.97 -8.96
N ALA A 101 -13.29 -23.15 -10.25
CA ALA A 101 -12.36 -22.80 -11.33
C ALA A 101 -12.05 -21.30 -11.38
N ASP A 102 -13.03 -20.45 -11.04
CA ASP A 102 -12.84 -19.00 -10.96
C ASP A 102 -11.96 -18.61 -9.76
N PHE A 103 -12.10 -19.31 -8.63
CA PHE A 103 -11.20 -19.17 -7.49
C PHE A 103 -9.76 -19.50 -7.87
N GLU A 104 -9.53 -20.64 -8.53
CA GLU A 104 -8.19 -21.07 -8.93
C GLU A 104 -7.56 -20.11 -9.96
N LEU A 105 -8.36 -19.62 -10.90
CA LEU A 105 -7.91 -18.61 -11.86
C LEU A 105 -7.55 -17.28 -11.16
N LEU A 106 -8.39 -16.83 -10.23
CA LEU A 106 -8.11 -15.61 -9.46
C LEU A 106 -6.84 -15.79 -8.63
N PHE A 107 -6.69 -16.91 -7.94
CA PHE A 107 -5.53 -17.19 -7.11
C PHE A 107 -4.24 -17.28 -7.92
N SER A 108 -4.25 -17.97 -9.06
CA SER A 108 -3.09 -18.06 -9.96
C SER A 108 -2.70 -16.71 -10.56
N TYR A 109 -3.68 -15.87 -10.91
CA TYR A 109 -3.45 -14.50 -11.33
C TYR A 109 -2.82 -13.66 -10.21
N GLU A 110 -3.40 -13.67 -9.01
CA GLU A 110 -2.89 -12.92 -7.86
C GLU A 110 -1.48 -13.38 -7.48
N THR A 111 -1.22 -14.69 -7.52
CA THR A 111 0.10 -15.26 -7.25
C THR A 111 1.13 -14.81 -8.28
N SER A 112 0.81 -14.87 -9.58
CA SER A 112 1.76 -14.48 -10.63
C SER A 112 2.02 -12.97 -10.67
N GLN A 113 1.00 -12.13 -10.46
CA GLN A 113 1.11 -10.69 -10.62
C GLN A 113 1.53 -9.96 -9.35
N ARG A 114 1.16 -10.48 -8.16
CA ARG A 114 1.27 -9.74 -6.90
C ARG A 114 2.11 -10.48 -5.87
N LEU A 115 1.75 -11.72 -5.56
CA LEU A 115 2.37 -12.46 -4.44
C LEU A 115 3.79 -12.93 -4.79
N GLY A 116 4.00 -13.39 -6.02
CA GLY A 116 5.30 -13.89 -6.51
C GLY A 116 6.39 -12.82 -6.58
N PRO A 117 6.15 -11.65 -7.22
CA PRO A 117 7.12 -10.56 -7.22
C PRO A 117 7.41 -10.03 -5.80
N LEU A 118 6.39 -10.03 -4.93
CA LEU A 118 6.55 -9.58 -3.56
C LEU A 118 7.38 -10.55 -2.72
N SER A 119 7.11 -11.85 -2.80
CA SER A 119 7.89 -12.86 -2.08
C SER A 119 9.34 -12.85 -2.54
N ALA A 120 9.59 -12.75 -3.85
CA ALA A 120 10.94 -12.59 -4.38
C ALA A 120 11.65 -11.33 -3.83
N ALA A 121 10.95 -10.20 -3.76
CA ALA A 121 11.49 -8.96 -3.21
C ALA A 121 11.77 -9.04 -1.70
N LEU A 122 10.91 -9.72 -0.92
CA LEU A 122 11.13 -9.94 0.51
C LEU A 122 12.35 -10.84 0.76
N LYS A 123 12.55 -11.84 -0.09
CA LYS A 123 13.73 -12.71 -0.09
C LYS A 123 15.01 -11.95 -0.39
N ASP A 124 14.99 -11.14 -1.44
CA ASP A 124 16.13 -10.32 -1.85
C ASP A 124 16.54 -9.29 -0.78
N LEU A 125 15.59 -8.87 0.06
CA LEU A 125 15.82 -7.94 1.17
C LEU A 125 16.10 -8.63 2.51
N ASP A 126 16.02 -9.97 2.58
CA ASP A 126 16.20 -10.78 3.80
C ASP A 126 15.31 -10.34 4.98
N ILE A 127 14.04 -10.03 4.69
CA ILE A 127 13.04 -9.56 5.67
C ILE A 127 11.82 -10.48 5.80
N GLU A 128 11.87 -11.68 5.24
CA GLU A 128 10.76 -12.65 5.25
C GLU A 128 10.31 -12.98 6.68
N THR A 129 11.27 -13.12 7.62
CA THR A 129 11.01 -13.41 9.04
C THR A 129 10.24 -12.31 9.77
N LYS A 130 10.14 -11.10 9.20
CA LYS A 130 9.36 -10.00 9.78
C LYS A 130 7.90 -10.02 9.34
N VAL A 131 7.58 -10.80 8.31
CA VAL A 131 6.26 -10.86 7.66
C VAL A 131 5.72 -12.29 7.78
N GLU A 132 5.83 -12.86 8.98
CA GLU A 132 5.31 -14.18 9.26
C GLU A 132 3.78 -14.16 9.35
N GLY A 133 3.15 -15.13 8.68
CA GLY A 133 1.71 -15.36 8.70
C GLY A 133 0.93 -14.76 7.52
N PRO A 134 -0.15 -15.41 7.08
CA PRO A 134 -0.92 -15.03 5.89
C PRO A 134 -1.53 -13.62 6.01
N LEU A 135 -2.04 -13.25 7.18
CA LEU A 135 -2.63 -11.93 7.41
C LEU A 135 -1.61 -10.79 7.32
N ASN A 136 -0.40 -10.98 7.86
CA ASN A 136 0.65 -9.95 7.80
C ASN A 136 1.16 -9.77 6.37
N PHE A 137 1.28 -10.88 5.63
CA PHE A 137 1.61 -10.87 4.22
C PHE A 137 0.53 -10.16 3.38
N ALA A 138 -0.75 -10.42 3.66
CA ALA A 138 -1.89 -9.75 3.02
C ALA A 138 -1.88 -8.22 3.26
N LYS A 139 -1.61 -7.78 4.49
CA LYS A 139 -1.48 -6.34 4.84
C LYS A 139 -0.37 -5.69 4.03
N LEU A 140 0.80 -6.33 3.96
CA LEU A 140 1.94 -5.81 3.23
C LEU A 140 1.66 -5.75 1.72
N THR A 141 1.03 -6.78 1.17
CA THR A 141 0.60 -6.82 -0.24
C THR A 141 -0.36 -5.68 -0.59
N SER A 142 -1.33 -5.40 0.28
CA SER A 142 -2.27 -4.29 0.11
C SER A 142 -1.55 -2.93 0.08
N LEU A 143 -0.61 -2.71 1.00
CA LEU A 143 0.17 -1.47 1.06
C LEU A 143 1.07 -1.27 -0.16
N VAL A 144 1.73 -2.33 -0.64
CA VAL A 144 2.57 -2.27 -1.84
C VAL A 144 1.73 -1.90 -3.06
N MET A 145 0.52 -2.44 -3.18
CA MET A 145 -0.35 -2.12 -4.31
C MET A 145 -0.93 -0.71 -4.26
N LEU A 146 -1.36 -0.26 -3.09
CA LEU A 146 -1.78 1.14 -2.93
C LEU A 146 -0.68 2.12 -3.35
N SER A 147 0.59 1.74 -3.16
CA SER A 147 1.72 2.55 -3.56
C SER A 147 1.96 2.59 -5.08
N SER A 148 1.40 1.64 -5.83
CA SER A 148 1.69 1.42 -7.26
C SER A 148 0.63 2.00 -8.21
N ASP A 149 -0.54 2.39 -7.70
CA ASP A 149 -1.63 2.96 -8.49
C ASP A 149 -1.58 4.50 -8.50
N PRO A 150 -1.09 5.15 -9.57
CA PRO A 150 -1.26 6.58 -9.73
C PRO A 150 -2.70 6.90 -10.18
N PRO A 151 -3.30 8.01 -9.72
CA PRO A 151 -4.54 8.49 -10.29
C PRO A 151 -4.32 8.81 -11.77
N GLU A 152 -5.20 8.31 -12.64
CA GLU A 152 -5.21 8.68 -14.06
C GLU A 152 -5.58 10.17 -14.18
N GLY A 153 -4.57 11.01 -14.41
CA GLY A 153 -4.71 12.44 -14.56
C GLY A 153 -4.44 12.89 -15.99
N VAL A 154 -5.25 13.81 -16.49
CA VAL A 154 -5.18 14.38 -17.86
C VAL A 154 -3.87 15.16 -18.13
N PHE A 155 -3.15 15.59 -17.09
CA PHE A 155 -2.04 16.54 -17.23
C PHE A 155 -0.64 16.00 -16.96
N GLU A 156 -0.47 14.85 -16.32
CA GLU A 156 0.85 14.23 -16.16
C GLU A 156 0.73 12.71 -16.10
N GLN A 157 1.31 12.03 -17.09
CA GLN A 157 1.59 10.59 -17.03
C GLN A 157 2.68 10.35 -15.97
N ARG A 158 2.30 10.38 -14.69
CA ARG A 158 3.21 9.96 -13.61
C ARG A 158 3.59 8.51 -13.86
N SER A 159 4.88 8.21 -13.78
CA SER A 159 5.38 6.84 -13.93
C SER A 159 4.68 5.93 -12.91
N LYS A 160 4.06 4.85 -13.40
CA LYS A 160 3.49 3.77 -12.58
C LYS A 160 4.58 3.04 -11.77
N TYR A 161 5.85 3.20 -12.15
CA TYR A 161 6.98 2.52 -11.54
C TYR A 161 7.68 3.39 -10.51
N ARG A 162 7.84 2.85 -9.30
CA ARG A 162 8.76 3.35 -8.29
C ARG A 162 10.17 2.85 -8.59
N VAL A 163 10.93 3.66 -9.30
CA VAL A 163 12.31 3.33 -9.67
C VAL A 163 13.28 3.81 -8.61
N ASN A 164 14.39 3.10 -8.40
CA ASN A 164 15.44 3.49 -7.44
C ASN A 164 16.75 3.85 -8.17
N VAL A 165 16.63 4.52 -9.32
CA VAL A 165 17.76 4.76 -10.24
C VAL A 165 18.83 5.65 -9.61
N TRP A 166 18.45 6.55 -8.70
CA TRP A 166 19.39 7.44 -8.01
C TRP A 166 20.41 6.68 -7.15
N LYS A 167 20.11 5.48 -6.66
CA LYS A 167 21.10 4.63 -5.95
C LYS A 167 22.28 4.22 -6.83
N ARG A 168 22.15 4.28 -8.15
CA ARG A 168 23.24 3.97 -9.09
C ARG A 168 24.11 5.19 -9.40
N TRP A 169 23.69 6.39 -9.00
CA TRP A 169 24.46 7.61 -9.25
C TRP A 169 25.62 7.73 -8.28
N ASN A 170 26.78 8.16 -8.79
CA ASN A 170 27.91 8.47 -7.94
C ASN A 170 27.61 9.77 -7.16
N SER A 171 27.61 9.70 -5.84
CA SER A 171 27.30 10.81 -4.94
C SER A 171 28.53 11.59 -4.47
N THR A 172 29.76 11.07 -4.65
CA THR A 172 30.97 11.58 -3.98
C THR A 172 31.24 13.07 -4.20
N HIS A 173 30.93 13.61 -5.38
CA HIS A 173 31.18 15.02 -5.72
C HIS A 173 29.98 15.74 -6.34
N SER A 174 28.86 15.04 -6.49
CA SER A 174 27.67 15.52 -7.20
C SER A 174 26.42 15.51 -6.33
N ALA A 175 26.48 14.97 -5.10
CA ALA A 175 25.36 14.98 -4.17
C ALA A 175 25.57 16.00 -3.03
N ILE A 176 24.47 16.60 -2.58
CA ILE A 176 24.38 17.31 -1.30
C ILE A 176 23.29 16.62 -0.49
N ASP A 177 23.69 16.03 0.63
CA ASP A 177 22.78 15.38 1.57
C ASP A 177 22.40 16.39 2.66
N ALA A 178 21.12 16.77 2.71
CA ALA A 178 20.64 17.80 3.62
C ALA A 178 20.21 17.26 4.99
N SER A 179 20.32 15.95 5.24
CA SER A 179 19.82 15.28 6.45
C SER A 179 20.93 14.60 7.26
N THR A 180 20.84 14.67 8.58
CA THR A 180 21.79 14.06 9.54
C THR A 180 21.72 12.52 9.58
N ASN A 181 20.56 11.91 9.28
CA ASN A 181 20.37 10.46 9.31
C ASN A 181 19.53 9.98 8.12
N THR A 182 20.18 9.41 7.11
CA THR A 182 19.53 8.87 5.90
C THR A 182 18.86 7.51 6.12
N LYS A 183 19.26 6.76 7.17
CA LYS A 183 18.81 5.38 7.41
C LYS A 183 17.40 5.25 8.01
N ASP A 184 16.97 6.23 8.79
CA ASP A 184 15.69 6.19 9.54
C ASP A 184 14.65 7.19 9.01
N ALA A 185 14.86 7.71 7.80
CA ALA A 185 13.97 8.69 7.19
C ALA A 185 12.70 8.02 6.63
N SER A 186 11.54 8.46 7.12
CA SER A 186 10.21 8.06 6.63
C SER A 186 9.89 8.65 5.25
N ILE A 187 10.48 9.80 4.90
CA ILE A 187 10.29 10.46 3.61
C ILE A 187 11.66 10.70 2.97
N ASN A 188 11.89 10.16 1.77
CA ASN A 188 13.13 10.35 1.02
C ASN A 188 12.83 11.13 -0.26
N ILE A 189 13.48 12.29 -0.43
CA ILE A 189 13.34 13.16 -1.60
C ILE A 189 14.67 13.18 -2.33
N ALA A 190 14.74 12.51 -3.49
CA ALA A 190 15.88 12.63 -4.40
C ALA A 190 15.56 13.67 -5.48
N ALA A 191 16.37 14.71 -5.61
CA ALA A 191 16.18 15.78 -6.59
C ALA A 191 17.43 15.96 -7.46
N ALA A 192 17.30 15.75 -8.77
CA ALA A 192 18.33 16.15 -9.73
C ALA A 192 18.08 17.59 -10.18
N VAL A 193 19.01 18.49 -9.88
CA VAL A 193 18.85 19.94 -10.05
C VAL A 193 20.01 20.49 -10.91
N ASP A 194 19.67 21.28 -11.93
CA ASP A 194 20.65 22.04 -12.70
C ASP A 194 20.86 23.43 -12.06
N PRO A 195 22.04 23.76 -11.49
CA PRO A 195 22.24 25.05 -10.82
C PRO A 195 22.07 26.26 -11.73
N THR A 196 22.12 26.04 -13.05
CA THR A 196 22.08 27.11 -14.06
C THR A 196 20.66 27.39 -14.55
N SER A 197 19.72 26.48 -14.30
CA SER A 197 18.32 26.60 -14.71
C SER A 197 17.51 27.57 -13.84
N GLU A 198 16.61 28.33 -14.46
CA GLU A 198 15.63 29.16 -13.75
C GLU A 198 14.64 28.32 -12.94
N MET A 199 14.32 27.11 -13.41
CA MET A 199 13.44 26.18 -12.71
C MET A 199 14.05 25.81 -11.35
N SER A 200 15.34 25.49 -11.34
CA SER A 200 16.07 25.16 -10.11
C SER A 200 16.06 26.29 -9.08
N GLN A 201 16.09 27.55 -9.51
CA GLN A 201 16.01 28.69 -8.61
C GLN A 201 14.67 28.76 -7.87
N LYS A 202 13.59 28.24 -8.48
CA LYS A 202 12.27 28.11 -7.82
C LYS A 202 12.21 26.89 -6.89
N TRP A 203 12.81 25.77 -7.27
CA TRP A 203 12.78 24.53 -6.48
C TRP A 203 13.72 24.55 -5.27
N LEU A 204 14.88 25.21 -5.36
CA LEU A 204 15.88 25.24 -4.28
C LEU A 204 15.33 25.78 -2.95
N PRO A 205 14.57 26.90 -2.90
CA PRO A 205 13.93 27.36 -1.67
C PRO A 205 12.95 26.34 -1.08
N ILE A 206 12.18 25.66 -1.92
CA ILE A 206 11.19 24.65 -1.50
C ILE A 206 11.89 23.45 -0.87
N LEU A 207 12.91 22.91 -1.55
CA LEU A 207 13.74 21.82 -1.03
C LEU A 207 14.40 22.20 0.29
N LYS A 208 14.87 23.45 0.42
CA LYS A 208 15.42 23.97 1.68
C LYS A 208 14.39 24.10 2.80
N THR A 209 13.15 24.44 2.50
CA THR A 209 12.09 24.44 3.52
C THR A 209 11.70 23.02 3.94
N LEU A 210 11.64 22.10 2.99
CA LEU A 210 11.34 20.69 3.25
C LEU A 210 12.46 20.02 4.06
N SER A 211 13.73 20.34 3.80
CA SER A 211 14.85 19.80 4.57
C SER A 211 14.81 20.26 6.03
N LYS A 212 14.39 21.50 6.29
CA LYS A 212 14.22 22.03 7.65
C LYS A 212 13.05 21.38 8.40
N LEU A 213 11.96 21.09 7.70
CA LEU A 213 10.83 20.32 8.27
C LEU A 213 11.28 18.90 8.62
N ALA A 214 12.01 18.25 7.72
CA ALA A 214 12.55 16.90 7.88
C ALA A 214 13.58 16.75 9.03
N GLY A 215 14.18 17.85 9.49
CA GLY A 215 15.09 17.88 10.64
C GLY A 215 14.40 17.98 11.99
N ASN A 216 13.10 18.28 12.03
CA ASN A 216 12.34 18.40 13.28
C ASN A 216 11.80 17.03 13.68
N PHE A 217 11.86 16.71 14.99
CA PHE A 217 11.59 15.40 15.60
C PHE A 217 10.31 14.68 15.14
N LEU A 218 9.33 15.39 14.58
CA LEU A 218 8.02 14.89 14.17
C LEU A 218 7.96 14.37 12.73
N SER A 219 8.95 14.66 11.88
CA SER A 219 9.00 14.14 10.51
C SER A 219 10.43 13.77 10.16
N ARG A 220 10.82 12.50 10.34
CA ARG A 220 12.13 12.02 9.89
C ARG A 220 12.14 11.97 8.36
N GLY A 221 12.89 12.86 7.71
CA GLY A 221 13.02 12.87 6.26
C GLY A 221 14.46 13.06 5.79
N SER A 222 14.77 12.61 4.58
CA SER A 222 16.06 12.76 3.92
C SER A 222 15.87 13.43 2.56
N ILE A 223 16.78 14.34 2.21
CA ILE A 223 16.81 14.99 0.91
C ILE A 223 18.20 14.87 0.31
N ASP A 224 18.28 14.19 -0.82
CA ASP A 224 19.50 13.99 -1.61
C ASP A 224 19.40 14.85 -2.88
N MET A 225 20.25 15.86 -2.99
CA MET A 225 20.29 16.74 -4.17
C MET A 225 21.46 16.38 -5.08
N PHE A 226 21.18 16.00 -6.32
CA PHE A 226 22.17 15.70 -7.35
C PHE A 226 22.34 16.87 -8.32
N TRP A 227 23.56 17.31 -8.54
CA TRP A 227 23.86 18.33 -9.54
C TRP A 227 23.99 17.71 -10.94
N SER A 228 23.15 18.16 -11.87
CA SER A 228 23.25 17.78 -13.30
C SER A 228 23.35 19.04 -14.14
N LEU A 229 24.47 19.21 -14.85
CA LEU A 229 24.67 20.37 -15.74
C LEU A 229 24.34 19.97 -17.18
N SER A 230 23.42 20.69 -17.81
CA SER A 230 23.23 20.59 -19.26
C SER A 230 24.46 21.15 -19.99
N GLN A 231 25.11 20.34 -20.84
CA GLN A 231 26.31 20.78 -21.57
C GLN A 231 26.02 21.69 -22.78
N ASN A 232 24.75 22.00 -23.06
CA ASN A 232 24.35 22.86 -24.17
C ASN A 232 24.25 24.34 -23.76
N LEU A 233 25.24 24.85 -23.04
CA LEU A 233 25.30 26.28 -22.67
C LEU A 233 26.10 27.05 -23.71
N THR A 234 25.49 28.08 -24.31
CA THR A 234 26.18 28.98 -25.23
C THR A 234 27.27 29.79 -24.49
N ARG A 235 28.31 30.28 -25.20
CA ARG A 235 29.45 31.02 -24.60
C ARG A 235 29.04 32.20 -23.71
N ALA A 236 27.90 32.84 -23.98
CA ALA A 236 27.35 33.93 -23.16
C ALA A 236 26.78 33.43 -21.82
N GLU A 237 26.15 32.26 -21.82
CA GLU A 237 25.60 31.63 -20.62
C GLU A 237 26.72 31.09 -19.73
N LEU A 238 27.79 30.53 -20.31
CA LEU A 238 28.98 30.08 -19.58
C LEU A 238 29.64 31.20 -18.74
N TRP A 239 29.65 32.45 -19.22
CA TRP A 239 30.20 33.57 -18.47
C TRP A 239 29.30 34.00 -17.30
N ASN A 240 27.97 33.99 -17.50
CA ASN A 240 27.01 34.24 -16.44
C ASN A 240 26.99 33.12 -15.38
N VAL A 241 27.16 31.87 -15.80
CA VAL A 241 27.30 30.71 -14.91
C VAL A 241 28.56 30.84 -14.05
N ARG A 242 29.71 31.24 -14.61
CA ARG A 242 30.94 31.50 -13.82
C ARG A 242 30.75 32.62 -12.78
N LYS A 243 30.07 33.71 -13.14
CA LYS A 243 29.73 34.79 -12.19
C LYS A 243 28.75 34.37 -11.10
N ARG A 244 27.80 33.48 -11.40
CA ARG A 244 26.84 32.95 -10.41
C ARG A 244 27.48 31.89 -9.50
N ARG A 245 28.37 31.04 -10.04
CA ARG A 245 29.14 30.05 -9.27
C ARG A 245 29.98 30.70 -8.17
N LEU A 246 30.67 31.81 -8.48
CA LEU A 246 31.40 32.58 -7.47
C LEU A 246 30.49 33.18 -6.38
N ARG A 247 29.27 33.57 -6.75
CA ARG A 247 28.32 34.23 -5.83
C ARG A 247 27.63 33.25 -4.89
N VAL A 248 27.39 32.01 -5.32
CA VAL A 248 26.81 30.95 -4.48
C VAL A 248 27.87 30.39 -3.51
N CYS A 249 29.11 30.17 -3.97
CA CYS A 249 30.20 29.76 -3.08
C CYS A 249 30.51 30.82 -2.00
N LEU A 250 30.45 32.12 -2.32
CA LEU A 250 30.66 33.18 -1.32
C LEU A 250 29.54 33.28 -0.27
N LYS A 251 28.35 32.75 -0.56
CA LYS A 251 27.17 32.90 0.31
C LYS A 251 26.86 31.66 1.15
N MET A 252 27.69 30.62 1.06
CA MET A 252 27.61 29.38 1.85
C MET A 252 28.68 29.28 2.94
N HIS A 253 29.42 30.36 3.23
CA HIS A 253 30.19 30.48 4.47
C HIS A 253 29.49 31.44 5.43
N TYR A 254 29.32 30.94 6.66
CA TYR A 254 28.56 31.41 7.82
C TYR A 254 27.07 31.06 7.85
#